data_AF-A0A5J4P3Z4-F1
#
_entry.id   AF-A0A5J4P3Z4-F1
#
_cell.length_a   1.000
_cell.length_b   1.000
_cell.length_c   1.000
_cell.angle_alpha   90.00
_cell.angle_beta   90.00
_cell.angle_gamma   90.00
#
_symmetry.space_group_name_H-M   'P 1'
#
loop_
_entity.id
_entity.type
_entity.pdbx_description
1 polymer ?
#
loop_
_entity_poly.entity_id
_entity_poly.type
_entity_poly.pdbx_seq_one_letter_code
_entity_poly.pdbx_strand_id
1 'polypeptide(L)'
;MQQINTLLEAIKVSIHKIYHEQQRRDGNVTAEKIKNEFLGVAETRHNLLELFQRHNEDVKKLIGIDKSKATYQKYEVSRTRLTDFIKERYNLSDIALKEINHLFIADFEVFLRTTCRCNSNTTAKFIQFFKRIIILAKNNGWIVTDPFTNYKIHFAKVDRGYLTQEEIEV
;
A
#
# COMPACT_ATOMS: atom_id res chain seq x y z
N MET A 1 -28.62 39.18 18.59
CA MET A 1 -28.23 39.31 17.16
C MET A 1 -26.71 39.36 16.96
N GLN A 2 -25.93 40.15 17.72
CA GLN A 2 -24.47 40.23 17.54
C GLN A 2 -23.72 38.88 17.66
N GLN A 3 -24.07 38.03 18.63
CA GLN A 3 -23.40 36.73 18.81
C GLN A 3 -23.57 35.76 17.63
N ILE A 4 -24.72 35.78 16.96
CA ILE A 4 -24.98 34.94 15.78
C ILE A 4 -24.10 35.40 14.61
N ASN A 5 -23.98 36.71 14.41
CA ASN A 5 -23.13 37.26 13.36
C ASN A 5 -21.64 36.96 13.61
N THR A 6 -21.18 37.07 14.86
CA THR A 6 -19.81 36.69 15.22
C THR A 6 -19.53 35.21 14.94
N LEU A 7 -20.49 34.34 15.24
CA LEU A 7 -20.36 32.91 14.95
C LEU A 7 -20.32 32.64 13.44
N LEU A 8 -21.17 33.30 12.66
CA LEU A 8 -21.17 33.21 11.19
C LEU A 8 -19.82 33.64 10.60
N GLU A 9 -19.24 34.73 11.10
CA GLU A 9 -17.92 35.17 10.66
C GLU A 9 -16.82 34.16 11.03
N ALA A 10 -16.86 33.58 12.24
CA ALA A 10 -15.90 32.55 12.65
C ALA A 10 -15.99 31.29 11.77
N ILE A 11 -17.20 30.87 11.41
CA ILE A 11 -17.44 29.75 10.48
C ILE A 11 -16.85 30.08 9.11
N LYS A 12 -17.14 31.28 8.59
CA LYS A 12 -16.66 31.72 7.28
C LYS A 12 -15.14 31.75 7.20
N VAL A 13 -14.47 32.32 8.22
CA VAL A 13 -13.01 32.32 8.33
C VAL A 13 -12.45 30.90 8.33
N SER A 14 -13.08 29.99 9.08
CA SER A 14 -12.64 28.59 9.15
C SER A 14 -12.78 27.88 7.81
N ILE A 15 -13.90 28.07 7.10
CA ILE A 15 -14.13 27.53 5.76
C ILE A 15 -13.10 28.05 4.75
N HIS A 16 -12.81 29.36 4.76
CA HIS A 16 -11.80 29.93 3.87
C HIS A 16 -10.40 29.38 4.14
N LYS A 17 -10.04 29.18 5.42
CA LYS A 17 -8.78 28.57 5.80
C LYS A 17 -8.65 27.14 5.24
N ILE A 18 -9.67 26.31 5.44
CA ILE A 18 -9.72 24.93 4.93
C ILE A 18 -9.62 24.91 3.40
N TYR A 19 -10.35 25.80 2.72
CA TYR A 19 -10.28 25.93 1.26
C TYR A 19 -8.85 26.20 0.79
N HIS A 20 -8.16 27.19 1.37
CA HIS A 20 -6.81 27.56 0.96
C HIS A 20 -5.77 26.48 1.30
N GLU A 21 -5.93 25.78 2.43
CA GLU A 21 -5.08 24.64 2.78
C GLU A 21 -5.26 23.47 1.82
N GLN A 22 -6.51 23.10 1.48
CA GLN A 22 -6.80 22.07 0.48
C GLN A 22 -6.33 22.46 -0.92
N GLN A 23 -6.51 23.72 -1.33
CA GLN A 23 -6.04 24.22 -2.63
C GLN A 23 -4.52 24.06 -2.76
N ARG A 24 -3.78 24.36 -1.68
CA ARG A 24 -2.32 24.20 -1.62
C ARG A 24 -1.87 22.74 -1.61
N ARG A 25 -2.60 21.87 -0.91
CA ARG A 25 -2.24 20.46 -0.72
C ARG A 25 -2.61 19.58 -1.91
N ASP A 26 -3.84 19.70 -2.40
CA ASP A 26 -4.47 18.72 -3.29
C ASP A 26 -4.74 19.27 -4.72
N GLY A 27 -4.61 20.58 -4.93
CA GLY A 27 -4.84 21.24 -6.24
C GLY A 27 -6.29 21.22 -6.74
N ASN A 28 -7.16 20.40 -6.15
CA ASN A 28 -8.58 20.29 -6.46
C ASN A 28 -9.42 20.32 -5.18
N VAL A 29 -10.23 21.37 -5.05
CA VAL A 29 -11.08 21.65 -3.89
C VAL A 29 -12.55 21.46 -4.24
N THR A 30 -13.28 20.68 -3.43
CA THR A 30 -14.73 20.52 -3.56
C THR A 30 -15.44 20.92 -2.29
N ALA A 31 -16.68 21.40 -2.39
CA ALA A 31 -17.49 21.77 -1.23
C ALA A 31 -17.65 20.59 -0.23
N GLU A 32 -17.71 19.36 -0.74
CA GLU A 32 -17.78 18.15 0.09
C GLU A 32 -16.50 17.93 0.91
N LYS A 33 -15.31 18.10 0.32
CA LYS A 33 -14.04 18.00 1.05
C LYS A 33 -13.91 19.09 2.11
N ILE A 34 -14.31 20.32 1.80
CA ILE A 34 -14.31 21.41 2.78
C ILE A 34 -15.28 21.11 3.92
N LYS A 35 -16.49 20.63 3.60
CA LYS A 35 -17.51 20.23 4.59
C LYS A 35 -16.98 19.12 5.50
N ASN A 36 -16.35 18.10 4.92
CA ASN A 36 -15.82 16.97 5.67
C ASN A 36 -14.72 17.42 6.63
N GLU A 37 -13.76 18.23 6.17
CA GLU A 37 -12.68 18.75 7.01
C GLU A 37 -13.21 19.72 8.09
N PHE A 38 -14.19 20.57 7.76
CA PHE A 38 -14.83 21.48 8.73
C PHE A 38 -15.61 20.74 9.83
N LEU A 39 -16.28 19.65 9.49
CA LEU A 39 -17.03 18.81 10.44
C LEU A 39 -16.13 17.79 11.17
N GLY A 40 -14.82 17.80 10.93
CA GLY A 40 -13.89 16.82 11.51
C GLY A 40 -14.11 15.39 11.00
N VAL A 41 -14.82 15.23 9.87
CA VAL A 41 -14.91 13.96 9.13
C VAL A 41 -13.54 13.76 8.50
N ALA A 42 -12.69 13.03 9.21
CA ALA A 42 -11.30 12.79 8.84
C ALA A 42 -11.20 12.38 7.36
N GLU A 43 -10.29 13.03 6.63
CA GLU A 43 -9.85 12.58 5.31
C GLU A 43 -9.60 11.08 5.40
N THR A 44 -10.27 10.28 4.56
CA THR A 44 -10.23 8.81 4.64
C THR A 44 -8.77 8.36 4.50
N ARG A 45 -8.11 8.08 5.63
CA ARG A 45 -6.73 7.62 5.65
C ARG A 45 -6.73 6.18 5.17
N HIS A 46 -6.35 5.96 3.92
CA HIS A 46 -6.18 4.63 3.37
C HIS A 46 -4.81 4.08 3.79
N ASN A 47 -4.83 2.99 4.56
CA ASN A 47 -3.62 2.34 5.06
C ASN A 47 -3.21 1.15 4.19
N LEU A 48 -1.92 0.83 4.20
CA LEU A 48 -1.33 -0.18 3.35
C LEU A 48 -1.78 -1.59 3.73
N LEU A 49 -1.64 -1.98 5.01
CA LEU A 49 -1.94 -3.35 5.43
C LEU A 49 -3.43 -3.63 5.40
N GLU A 50 -4.27 -2.64 5.71
CA GLU A 50 -5.72 -2.71 5.52
C GLU A 50 -6.10 -2.99 4.05
N LEU A 51 -5.54 -2.24 3.11
CA LEU A 51 -5.78 -2.48 1.68
C LEU A 51 -5.29 -3.87 1.25
N PHE A 52 -4.11 -4.27 1.74
CA PHE A 52 -3.56 -5.58 1.46
C PHE A 52 -4.48 -6.69 1.99
N GLN A 53 -5.00 -6.54 3.22
CA GLN A 53 -5.93 -7.49 3.83
C GLN A 53 -7.21 -7.63 3.00
N ARG A 54 -7.82 -6.51 2.59
CA ARG A 54 -8.99 -6.52 1.71
C ARG A 54 -8.70 -7.23 0.39
N HIS A 55 -7.55 -6.97 -0.22
CA HIS A 55 -7.14 -7.67 -1.44
C HIS A 55 -7.04 -9.19 -1.22
N ASN A 56 -6.46 -9.63 -0.10
CA ASN A 56 -6.31 -11.04 0.21
C ASN A 56 -7.65 -11.73 0.45
N GLU A 57 -8.61 -11.05 1.08
CA GLU A 57 -9.97 -11.54 1.26
C GLU A 57 -10.68 -11.77 -0.08
N ASP A 58 -10.50 -10.85 -1.03
CA ASP A 58 -11.05 -11.02 -2.37
C ASP A 58 -10.35 -12.15 -3.14
N VAL A 59 -9.01 -12.28 -3.02
CA VAL A 59 -8.27 -13.42 -3.58
C VAL A 59 -8.75 -14.74 -2.97
N LYS A 60 -9.08 -14.77 -1.67
CA LYS A 60 -9.60 -15.95 -0.98
C LYS A 60 -10.96 -16.38 -1.54
N LYS A 61 -11.86 -15.45 -1.81
CA LYS A 61 -13.18 -15.72 -2.41
C LYS A 61 -13.06 -16.29 -3.82
N LEU A 62 -11.99 -15.97 -4.55
CA LEU A 62 -11.72 -16.46 -5.91
C LEU A 62 -11.03 -17.83 -5.94
N ILE A 63 -10.77 -18.47 -4.79
CA ILE A 63 -10.18 -19.81 -4.73
C ILE A 63 -11.16 -20.82 -5.33
N GLY A 64 -10.69 -21.61 -6.30
CA GLY A 64 -11.51 -22.60 -7.01
C GLY A 64 -12.26 -22.04 -8.23
N ILE A 65 -12.13 -20.74 -8.49
CA ILE A 65 -12.59 -20.08 -9.72
C ILE A 65 -11.35 -19.71 -10.55
N ASP A 66 -10.64 -18.65 -10.13
CA ASP A 66 -9.51 -18.08 -10.89
C ASP A 66 -8.21 -18.04 -10.08
N LYS A 67 -8.26 -18.42 -8.80
CA LYS A 67 -7.10 -18.41 -7.90
C LYS A 67 -6.89 -19.78 -7.27
N SER A 68 -5.62 -20.11 -7.07
CA SER A 68 -5.23 -21.29 -6.30
C SER A 68 -5.02 -20.92 -4.84
N LYS A 69 -5.21 -21.90 -3.94
CA LYS A 69 -4.90 -21.77 -2.51
C LYS A 69 -3.44 -21.35 -2.28
N ALA A 70 -2.52 -21.88 -3.09
CA ALA A 70 -1.10 -21.52 -3.04
C ALA A 70 -0.85 -20.03 -3.37
N THR A 71 -1.59 -19.45 -4.31
CA THR A 71 -1.50 -18.01 -4.62
C THR A 71 -1.99 -17.17 -3.45
N TYR A 72 -3.13 -17.52 -2.85
CA TYR A 72 -3.63 -16.85 -1.64
C TYR A 72 -2.61 -16.90 -0.49
N GLN A 73 -2.04 -18.07 -0.21
CA GLN A 73 -1.02 -18.23 0.84
C GLN A 73 0.21 -17.35 0.60
N LYS A 74 0.66 -17.19 -0.66
CA LYS A 74 1.78 -16.30 -0.99
C LYS A 74 1.45 -14.83 -0.69
N TYR A 75 0.22 -14.39 -0.97
CA TYR A 75 -0.23 -13.04 -0.62
C TYR A 75 -0.32 -12.84 0.90
N GLU A 76 -0.83 -13.82 1.65
CA GLU A 76 -0.87 -13.78 3.11
C GLU A 76 0.54 -13.66 3.71
N VAL A 77 1.47 -14.50 3.27
CA VAL A 77 2.87 -14.43 3.73
C VAL A 77 3.49 -13.08 3.39
N SER A 78 3.23 -12.55 2.18
CA SER A 78 3.73 -11.21 1.79
C SER A 78 3.20 -10.11 2.69
N ARG A 79 1.91 -10.17 3.05
CA ARG A 79 1.30 -9.21 3.97
C ARG A 79 1.96 -9.30 5.35
N THR A 80 2.16 -10.51 5.86
CA THR A 80 2.84 -10.71 7.16
C THR A 80 4.25 -10.14 7.14
N ARG A 81 5.03 -10.37 6.08
CA ARG A 81 6.38 -9.77 5.97
C ARG A 81 6.36 -8.25 5.95
N LEU A 82 5.38 -7.63 5.29
CA LEU A 82 5.19 -6.18 5.35
C LEU A 82 4.80 -5.73 6.76
N THR A 83 3.92 -6.46 7.45
CA THR A 83 3.54 -6.16 8.84
C THR A 83 4.75 -6.21 9.76
N ASP A 84 5.57 -7.27 9.68
CA ASP A 84 6.78 -7.43 10.47
C ASP A 84 7.77 -6.26 10.21
N PHE A 85 7.99 -5.92 8.93
CA PHE A 85 8.84 -4.81 8.54
C PHE A 85 8.35 -3.48 9.08
N ILE A 86 7.06 -3.17 8.92
CA ILE A 86 6.47 -1.91 9.40
C ILE A 86 6.62 -1.80 10.92
N LYS A 87 6.41 -2.91 11.63
CA LYS A 87 6.55 -2.96 13.07
C LYS A 87 8.01 -2.80 13.52
N GLU A 88 8.96 -3.45 12.86
CA GLU A 88 10.39 -3.37 13.21
C GLU A 88 10.99 -1.99 12.89
N ARG A 89 10.69 -1.46 11.69
CA ARG A 89 11.34 -0.24 11.18
C ARG A 89 10.70 1.05 11.67
N TYR A 90 9.37 1.06 11.83
CA TYR A 90 8.59 2.27 12.15
C TYR A 90 7.86 2.18 13.49
N ASN A 91 7.83 1.01 14.14
CA ASN A 91 7.06 0.74 15.36
C ASN A 91 5.54 1.00 15.22
N LEU A 92 5.02 0.90 14.00
CA LEU A 92 3.61 1.11 13.70
C LEU A 92 2.88 -0.23 13.54
N SER A 93 1.55 -0.21 13.74
CA SER A 93 0.68 -1.35 13.41
C SER A 93 0.27 -1.35 11.94
N ASP A 94 0.25 -0.19 11.29
CA ASP A 94 0.00 0.02 9.87
C ASP A 94 0.62 1.36 9.44
N ILE A 95 0.67 1.62 8.14
CA ILE A 95 1.26 2.82 7.55
C ILE A 95 0.32 3.38 6.46
N ALA A 96 0.19 4.71 6.40
CA ALA A 96 -0.63 5.35 5.39
C ALA A 96 -0.01 5.16 4.00
N LEU A 97 -0.84 4.92 2.97
CA LEU A 97 -0.38 4.72 1.59
C LEU A 97 0.41 5.91 1.04
N LYS A 98 0.11 7.13 1.52
CA LYS A 98 0.82 8.36 1.15
C LYS A 98 2.29 8.39 1.61
N GLU A 99 2.64 7.61 2.64
CA GLU A 99 4.01 7.53 3.18
C GLU A 99 4.91 6.56 2.38
N ILE A 100 4.32 5.77 1.47
CA ILE A 100 5.07 4.79 0.68
C ILE A 100 5.84 5.50 -0.43
N ASN A 101 7.15 5.56 -0.28
CA ASN A 101 8.07 6.14 -1.24
C ASN A 101 9.11 5.11 -1.74
N HIS A 102 10.02 5.55 -2.60
CA HIS A 102 11.06 4.67 -3.15
C HIS A 102 11.96 4.07 -2.07
N LEU A 103 12.31 4.84 -1.04
CA LEU A 103 13.16 4.39 0.06
C LEU A 103 12.46 3.30 0.89
N PHE A 104 11.15 3.42 1.13
CA PHE A 104 10.37 2.37 1.80
C PHE A 104 10.49 1.03 1.07
N ILE A 105 10.39 1.03 -0.26
CA ILE A 105 10.49 -0.19 -1.08
C ILE A 105 11.91 -0.78 -0.99
N ALA A 106 12.94 0.07 -1.07
CA ALA A 106 14.34 -0.37 -0.97
C ALA A 106 14.66 -0.94 0.42
N ASP A 107 14.25 -0.26 1.48
CA ASP A 107 14.42 -0.74 2.87
C ASP A 107 13.67 -2.05 3.10
N PHE A 108 12.48 -2.20 2.53
CA PHE A 108 11.73 -3.46 2.61
C PHE A 108 12.45 -4.60 1.89
N GLU A 109 13.04 -4.35 0.71
CA GLU A 109 13.85 -5.36 0.02
C GLU A 109 15.05 -5.80 0.87
N VAL A 110 15.75 -4.84 1.49
CA VAL A 110 16.87 -5.14 2.40
C VAL A 110 16.39 -5.99 3.56
N PHE A 111 15.31 -5.60 4.23
CA PHE A 111 14.72 -6.36 5.33
C PHE A 111 14.37 -7.81 4.96
N LEU A 112 13.81 -8.03 3.77
CA LEU A 112 13.51 -9.37 3.27
C LEU A 112 14.78 -10.23 3.12
N ARG A 113 15.88 -9.64 2.63
CA ARG A 113 17.15 -10.34 2.43
C ARG A 113 17.92 -10.56 3.74
N THR A 114 17.91 -9.60 4.66
CA THR A 114 18.72 -9.64 5.89
C THR A 114 17.99 -10.32 7.03
N THR A 115 16.80 -9.84 7.37
CA THR A 115 16.05 -10.27 8.56
C THR A 115 15.26 -11.54 8.25
N CYS A 116 14.54 -11.55 7.11
CA CYS A 116 13.76 -12.73 6.70
C CYS A 116 14.60 -13.81 5.99
N ARG A 117 15.90 -13.54 5.73
CA ARG A 117 16.85 -14.42 5.03
C ARG A 117 16.28 -15.00 3.73
N CYS A 118 15.48 -14.22 3.01
CA CYS A 118 14.88 -14.64 1.76
C CYS A 118 15.92 -14.60 0.64
N ASN A 119 15.92 -15.63 -0.21
CA ASN A 119 16.74 -15.61 -1.42
C ASN A 119 16.23 -14.54 -2.41
N SER A 120 17.04 -14.22 -3.43
CA SER A 120 16.74 -13.16 -4.41
C SER A 120 15.39 -13.35 -5.12
N ASN A 121 15.05 -14.58 -5.51
CA ASN A 121 13.81 -14.84 -6.25
C ASN A 121 12.57 -14.78 -5.36
N THR A 122 12.66 -15.26 -4.12
CA THR A 122 11.59 -15.12 -3.11
C THR A 122 11.38 -13.65 -2.78
N THR A 123 12.45 -12.89 -2.58
CA THR A 123 12.39 -11.44 -2.34
C THR A 123 11.70 -10.74 -3.52
N ALA A 124 12.14 -11.01 -4.75
CA ALA A 124 11.53 -10.45 -5.94
C ALA A 124 10.03 -10.78 -6.06
N LYS A 125 9.60 -11.99 -5.64
CA LYS A 125 8.18 -12.35 -5.58
C LYS A 125 7.41 -11.54 -4.54
N PHE A 126 7.93 -11.36 -3.34
CA PHE A 126 7.27 -10.50 -2.34
C PHE A 126 7.16 -9.05 -2.80
N ILE A 127 8.20 -8.51 -3.45
CA ILE A 127 8.14 -7.18 -4.03
C ILE A 127 7.12 -7.10 -5.18
N GLN A 128 6.95 -8.14 -6.00
CA GLN A 128 5.88 -8.20 -7.01
C GLN A 128 4.48 -8.15 -6.39
N PHE A 129 4.26 -8.90 -5.30
CA PHE A 129 2.96 -8.87 -4.62
C PHE A 129 2.69 -7.52 -3.98
N PHE A 130 3.69 -6.90 -3.35
CA PHE A 130 3.56 -5.55 -2.83
C PHE A 130 3.25 -4.52 -3.94
N LYS A 131 3.96 -4.58 -5.07
CA LYS A 131 3.69 -3.72 -6.23
C LYS A 131 2.24 -3.85 -6.72
N ARG A 132 1.65 -5.05 -6.67
CA ARG A 132 0.24 -5.25 -7.04
C ARG A 132 -0.71 -4.43 -6.17
N ILE A 133 -0.43 -4.33 -4.87
CA ILE A 133 -1.23 -3.54 -3.92
C ILE A 133 -1.09 -2.04 -4.17
N ILE A 134 0.12 -1.56 -4.47
CA ILE A 134 0.35 -0.16 -4.84
C ILE A 134 -0.37 0.20 -6.14
N ILE A 135 -0.37 -0.68 -7.15
CA ILE A 135 -1.15 -0.47 -8.38
C ILE A 135 -2.65 -0.39 -8.07
N LEU A 136 -3.16 -1.23 -7.17
CA LEU A 136 -4.56 -1.17 -6.73
C LEU A 136 -4.88 0.18 -6.07
N ALA A 137 -4.04 0.64 -5.15
CA ALA A 137 -4.18 1.95 -4.51
C ALA A 137 -4.19 3.10 -5.53
N LYS A 138 -3.28 3.06 -6.51
CA LYS A 138 -3.18 4.06 -7.58
C LYS A 138 -4.43 4.06 -8.47
N ASN A 139 -4.90 2.89 -8.88
CA ASN A 139 -6.09 2.76 -9.73
C ASN A 139 -7.36 3.28 -9.03
N ASN A 140 -7.41 3.21 -7.70
CA ASN A 140 -8.47 3.80 -6.90
C ASN A 140 -8.29 5.30 -6.62
N GLY A 141 -7.20 5.91 -7.10
CA GLY A 141 -6.89 7.33 -6.89
C GLY A 141 -6.42 7.69 -5.47
N TRP A 142 -6.04 6.70 -4.65
CA TRP A 142 -5.62 6.93 -3.26
C TRP A 142 -4.17 7.41 -3.16
N ILE A 143 -3.37 7.13 -4.18
CA ILE A 143 -2.04 7.69 -4.37
C ILE A 143 -1.94 8.28 -5.78
N VAL A 144 -1.25 9.42 -5.90
CA VAL A 144 -1.05 10.11 -7.18
C VAL A 144 0.20 9.60 -7.89
N THR A 145 1.29 9.48 -7.15
CA THR A 145 2.59 9.05 -7.66
C THR A 145 2.82 7.57 -7.36
N ASP A 146 3.28 6.81 -8.34
CA ASP A 146 3.65 5.40 -8.15
C ASP A 146 5.09 5.31 -7.58
N PRO A 147 5.28 4.86 -6.33
CA PRO A 147 6.61 4.71 -5.74
C PRO A 147 7.47 3.63 -6.44
N PHE A 148 6.84 2.73 -7.22
CA PHE A 148 7.54 1.72 -8.01
C PHE A 148 8.01 2.22 -9.39
N THR A 149 7.75 3.47 -9.77
CA THR A 149 8.07 4.00 -11.12
C THR A 149 9.53 3.75 -11.52
N ASN A 150 10.46 4.03 -10.61
CA ASN A 150 11.90 3.90 -10.84
C ASN A 150 12.52 2.65 -10.18
N TYR A 151 11.68 1.74 -9.67
CA TYR A 151 12.15 0.53 -8.99
C TYR A 151 12.09 -0.68 -9.93
N LYS A 152 13.22 -1.37 -10.09
CA LYS A 152 13.33 -2.58 -10.94
C LYS A 152 13.39 -3.83 -10.08
N ILE A 153 12.43 -4.74 -10.32
CA ILE A 153 12.41 -6.05 -9.67
C ILE A 153 13.28 -7.02 -10.48
N HIS A 154 14.35 -7.51 -9.88
CA HIS A 154 15.30 -8.43 -10.54
C HIS A 154 15.11 -9.88 -10.07
N PHE A 155 14.91 -10.79 -11.02
CA PHE A 155 14.96 -12.24 -10.78
C PHE A 155 16.34 -12.78 -11.14
N ALA A 156 16.93 -13.56 -10.22
CA ALA A 156 18.11 -14.33 -10.52
C ALA A 156 17.73 -15.50 -11.43
N LYS A 157 18.46 -15.68 -12.53
CA LYS A 157 18.32 -16.87 -13.38
C LYS A 157 18.69 -18.10 -12.54
N VAL A 158 17.77 -19.06 -12.49
CA VAL A 158 18.02 -20.37 -11.88
C VAL A 158 17.94 -21.37 -13.01
N ASP A 159 19.05 -22.04 -13.28
CA ASP A 159 19.05 -23.20 -14.15
C ASP A 159 18.42 -24.35 -13.37
N ARG A 160 17.23 -24.75 -13.78
CA ARG A 160 16.60 -25.97 -13.28
C ARG A 160 17.09 -27.05 -14.22
N GLY A 161 18.19 -27.71 -13.86
CA GLY A 161 18.69 -28.85 -14.63
C GLY A 161 17.54 -29.78 -15.00
N TYR A 162 17.62 -30.37 -16.18
CA TYR A 162 16.69 -31.41 -16.58
C TYR A 162 17.18 -32.75 -16.03
N LEU A 163 16.26 -33.62 -15.63
CA LEU A 163 16.60 -34.99 -15.28
C LEU A 163 17.04 -35.70 -16.56
N THR A 164 18.17 -36.40 -16.51
CA THR A 164 18.54 -37.34 -17.59
C THR A 164 17.68 -38.60 -17.50
N GLN A 165 17.61 -39.37 -18.58
CA GLN A 165 16.84 -40.63 -18.60
C GLN A 165 17.31 -41.60 -17.49
N GLU A 166 18.61 -41.61 -17.20
CA GLU A 166 19.23 -42.41 -16.14
C GLU A 166 18.77 -41.98 -14.73
N GLU A 167 18.48 -40.70 -14.51
CA GLU A 167 17.97 -40.18 -13.21
C GLU A 167 16.46 -40.44 -13.02
N ILE A 168 15.74 -40.80 -14.10
CA ILE A 168 14.30 -41.11 -14.08
C ILE A 168 14.05 -42.60 -13.79
N GLU A 169 15.02 -43.48 -14.07
CA GLU A 169 14.90 -44.94 -13.96
C GLU A 169 15.33 -45.52 -12.59
N VAL A 170 15.49 -44.66 -11.56
CA VAL A 170 15.80 -45.05 -10.16
C VAL A 170 14.55 -45.07 -9.28
#